data_AF-A0A4R7UF09-F1
#
_entry.id   AF-A0A4R7UF09-F1
#
_cell.length_a   1.000
_cell.length_b   1.000
_cell.length_c   1.000
_cell.angle_alpha   90.00
_cell.angle_beta   90.00
_cell.angle_gamma   90.00
#
_symmetry.space_group_name_H-M   'P 1'
#
loop_
_entity.id
_entity.type
_entity.pdbx_description
1 polymer ?
#
loop_
_entity_poly.entity_id
_entity_poly.type
_entity_poly.pdbx_seq_one_letter_code
_entity_poly.pdbx_strand_id
1 'polypeptide(L)'
;MQVFKTEYIFEAENFHTKEDVLNFIASKAVQLSLSESKDVVLKALIQRENEFSTGMEKGFAIPHCQSDAIKRPALFFIRSTNALKWQTFDQSDVKYMFVILIPKENKDNLHMQTLTKVSTILLNENLINILKTSIDKNEIYQLISLFINEEKNNINSVISGKKVVGITSCAVGIAHTYLSAETLTKKLIELGYQPKIETRGSVGVQNQLTNQDIAEAEFVIIASDVKIPLDEFNNKKVYVTSTKEAIHKTEEVINKALKSPVFYSNNKVEKTYDTTKQGILKHIIKGISYMIPYVIFGGIMIAISLGLGKSIYGNNTEAPKGDFLWWLLQIGVVSFTLMIGALGAYIAYSIAGRAEH
;
A
#
# COMPACT_ATOMS: atom_id res chain seq x y z
N MET A 1 -10.45 1.84 -30.81
CA MET A 1 -9.74 0.72 -31.47
C MET A 1 -8.93 -0.02 -30.43
N GLN A 2 -9.04 -1.34 -30.36
CA GLN A 2 -8.40 -2.11 -29.29
C GLN A 2 -6.89 -2.26 -29.55
N VAL A 3 -6.09 -1.51 -28.79
CA VAL A 3 -4.61 -1.51 -28.92
C VAL A 3 -3.95 -2.70 -28.22
N PHE A 4 -4.66 -3.38 -27.31
CA PHE A 4 -4.16 -4.50 -26.53
C PHE A 4 -5.03 -5.74 -26.67
N LYS A 5 -4.42 -6.89 -26.95
CA LYS A 5 -5.09 -8.17 -27.19
C LYS A 5 -4.39 -9.29 -26.43
N THR A 6 -5.09 -10.39 -26.14
CA THR A 6 -4.49 -11.55 -25.47
C THR A 6 -3.30 -12.14 -26.25
N GLU A 7 -3.33 -12.09 -27.59
CA GLU A 7 -2.21 -12.52 -28.45
C GLU A 7 -0.96 -11.64 -28.33
N TYR A 8 -1.04 -10.48 -27.66
CA TYR A 8 0.07 -9.54 -27.42
C TYR A 8 0.73 -9.70 -26.06
N ILE A 9 0.37 -10.76 -25.34
CA ILE A 9 1.01 -11.16 -24.09
C ILE A 9 1.99 -12.29 -24.40
N PHE A 10 3.26 -12.06 -24.10
CA PHE A 10 4.37 -12.99 -24.30
C PHE A 10 5.01 -13.30 -22.95
N GLU A 11 5.03 -14.57 -22.57
CA GLU A 11 5.46 -15.01 -21.25
C GLU A 11 6.60 -16.00 -21.38
N ALA A 12 7.49 -16.01 -20.37
CA ALA A 12 8.62 -16.93 -20.30
C ALA A 12 9.51 -16.91 -21.55
N GLU A 13 9.67 -15.74 -22.16
CA GLU A 13 10.58 -15.56 -23.28
C GLU A 13 12.02 -15.49 -22.77
N ASN A 14 12.92 -16.25 -23.39
CA ASN A 14 14.30 -16.35 -22.96
C ASN A 14 15.18 -15.34 -23.71
N PHE A 15 15.43 -14.20 -23.08
CA PHE A 15 16.31 -13.16 -23.59
C PHE A 15 17.62 -13.11 -22.80
N HIS A 16 18.70 -12.68 -23.46
CA HIS A 16 20.00 -12.47 -22.83
C HIS A 16 20.42 -11.00 -22.84
N THR A 17 19.97 -10.24 -23.84
CA THR A 17 20.33 -8.84 -24.05
C THR A 17 19.11 -7.97 -24.34
N LYS A 18 19.29 -6.65 -24.23
CA LYS A 18 18.29 -5.66 -24.64
C LYS A 18 18.00 -5.78 -26.14
N GLU A 19 19.04 -6.02 -26.93
CA GLU A 19 18.97 -6.17 -28.38
C GLU A 19 18.12 -7.38 -28.79
N ASP A 20 18.20 -8.50 -28.03
CA ASP A 20 17.35 -9.67 -28.24
C ASP A 20 15.86 -9.30 -28.13
N VAL A 21 15.51 -8.51 -27.11
CA VAL A 21 14.15 -8.03 -26.89
C VAL A 21 13.68 -7.16 -28.07
N LEU A 22 14.49 -6.18 -28.49
CA LEU A 22 14.11 -5.29 -29.60
C LEU A 22 13.92 -6.07 -30.92
N ASN A 23 14.80 -7.04 -31.17
CA ASN A 23 14.72 -7.94 -32.32
C ASN A 23 13.50 -8.86 -32.28
N PHE A 24 13.14 -9.36 -31.08
CA PHE A 24 11.92 -10.12 -30.85
C PHE A 24 10.67 -9.28 -31.13
N ILE A 25 10.61 -8.05 -30.60
CA ILE A 25 9.50 -7.12 -30.82
C ILE A 25 9.29 -6.89 -32.32
N ALA A 26 10.36 -6.58 -33.06
CA ALA A 26 10.29 -6.36 -34.49
C ALA A 26 9.82 -7.61 -35.26
N SER A 27 10.25 -8.80 -34.83
CA SER A 27 9.81 -10.07 -35.41
C SER A 27 8.31 -10.32 -35.15
N LYS A 28 7.85 -10.05 -33.92
CA LYS A 28 6.43 -10.17 -33.55
C LYS A 28 5.56 -9.15 -34.27
N ALA A 29 6.06 -7.94 -34.53
CA ALA A 29 5.34 -6.95 -35.33
C ALA A 29 4.99 -7.48 -36.73
N VAL A 30 5.90 -8.21 -37.39
CA VAL A 30 5.62 -8.85 -38.69
C VAL A 30 4.72 -10.07 -38.54
N GLN A 31 5.00 -10.97 -37.61
CA GLN A 31 4.18 -12.18 -37.38
C GLN A 31 2.71 -11.86 -37.08
N LEU A 32 2.46 -10.78 -36.34
CA LEU A 32 1.12 -10.31 -35.98
C LEU A 32 0.49 -9.36 -37.02
N SER A 33 1.11 -9.23 -38.19
CA SER A 33 0.65 -8.37 -39.29
C SER A 33 0.47 -6.90 -38.89
N LEU A 34 1.31 -6.42 -37.97
CA LEU A 34 1.41 -5.01 -37.57
C LEU A 34 2.37 -4.23 -38.46
N SER A 35 3.32 -4.91 -39.11
CA SER A 35 4.28 -4.35 -40.07
C SER A 35 4.58 -5.38 -41.17
N GLU A 36 5.05 -4.91 -42.32
CA GLU A 36 5.60 -5.76 -43.39
C GLU A 36 7.13 -5.87 -43.33
N SER A 37 7.80 -4.99 -42.57
CA SER A 37 9.25 -4.94 -42.48
C SER A 37 9.72 -5.01 -41.03
N LYS A 38 10.42 -6.11 -40.71
CA LYS A 38 11.10 -6.28 -39.44
C LYS A 38 12.22 -5.24 -39.27
N ASP A 39 13.02 -5.04 -40.30
CA ASP A 39 14.21 -4.18 -40.24
C ASP A 39 13.85 -2.71 -39.97
N VAL A 40 12.76 -2.22 -40.59
CA VAL A 40 12.30 -0.85 -40.36
C VAL A 40 11.79 -0.67 -38.92
N VAL A 41 11.08 -1.67 -38.36
CA VAL A 41 10.61 -1.61 -36.97
C VAL A 41 11.77 -1.70 -35.99
N LEU A 42 12.72 -2.61 -36.21
CA LEU A 42 13.91 -2.77 -35.37
C LEU A 42 14.74 -1.48 -35.36
N LYS A 43 14.99 -0.89 -36.53
CA LYS A 43 15.72 0.37 -36.66
C LYS A 43 15.02 1.50 -35.88
N ALA A 44 13.69 1.59 -35.97
CA ALA A 44 12.93 2.61 -35.24
C ALA A 44 13.01 2.43 -33.71
N LEU A 45 12.95 1.18 -33.22
CA LEU A 45 13.10 0.87 -31.79
C LEU A 45 14.51 1.21 -31.28
N ILE A 46 15.55 0.81 -32.00
CA ILE A 46 16.94 1.11 -31.65
C ILE A 46 17.18 2.61 -31.65
N GLN A 47 16.69 3.32 -32.67
CA GLN A 47 16.80 4.77 -32.74
C GLN A 47 16.16 5.42 -31.50
N ARG A 48 14.94 4.99 -31.12
CA ARG A 48 14.26 5.54 -29.95
C ARG A 48 14.98 5.22 -28.65
N GLU A 49 15.49 4.00 -28.47
CA GLU A 49 16.24 3.60 -27.29
C GLU A 49 17.58 4.35 -27.15
N ASN A 50 18.20 4.72 -28.27
CA ASN A 50 19.47 5.47 -28.29
C ASN A 50 19.33 6.96 -27.96
N GLU A 51 18.14 7.55 -28.12
CA GLU A 51 17.88 8.92 -27.68
C GLU A 51 17.97 9.02 -26.16
N PHE A 52 17.21 8.16 -25.47
CA PHE A 52 17.25 7.95 -24.04
C PHE A 52 16.75 6.54 -23.76
N SER A 53 17.33 5.89 -22.76
CA SER A 53 16.91 4.54 -22.39
C SER A 53 15.44 4.53 -21.97
N THR A 54 14.72 3.51 -22.42
CA THR A 54 13.31 3.28 -22.07
C THR A 54 13.14 2.42 -20.82
N GLY A 55 14.21 2.17 -20.07
CA GLY A 55 14.15 1.50 -18.77
C GLY A 55 13.42 2.37 -17.76
N MET A 56 12.52 1.74 -17.01
CA MET A 56 11.73 2.35 -15.94
C MET A 56 12.13 1.74 -14.60
N GLU A 57 11.38 2.00 -13.54
CA GLU A 57 11.65 1.44 -12.22
C GLU A 57 11.06 0.04 -12.04
N LYS A 58 11.43 -0.62 -10.93
CA LYS A 58 10.82 -1.85 -10.42
C LYS A 58 10.92 -3.03 -11.40
N GLY A 59 11.98 -3.04 -12.23
CA GLY A 59 12.25 -4.07 -13.21
C GLY A 59 11.39 -4.01 -14.48
N PHE A 60 10.82 -2.85 -14.80
CA PHE A 60 10.07 -2.59 -16.03
C PHE A 60 10.88 -1.78 -17.05
N ALA A 61 10.58 -1.99 -18.34
CA ALA A 61 10.93 -1.05 -19.40
C ALA A 61 9.70 -0.78 -20.28
N ILE A 62 9.72 0.33 -21.03
CA ILE A 62 8.67 0.67 -21.99
C ILE A 62 9.29 0.88 -23.39
N PRO A 63 9.80 -0.16 -24.06
CA PRO A 63 10.32 0.00 -25.42
C PRO A 63 9.22 0.48 -26.35
N HIS A 64 9.43 1.57 -27.07
CA HIS A 64 8.39 2.14 -27.92
C HIS A 64 8.95 2.74 -29.19
N CYS A 65 8.14 2.84 -30.23
CA CYS A 65 8.49 3.60 -31.42
C CYS A 65 7.25 4.10 -32.18
N GLN A 66 7.46 5.19 -32.93
CA GLN A 66 6.57 5.60 -34.00
C GLN A 66 7.25 5.29 -35.34
N SER A 67 6.56 4.60 -36.24
CA SER A 67 7.13 4.23 -37.53
C SER A 67 6.07 4.12 -38.62
N ASP A 68 6.41 4.55 -39.82
CA ASP A 68 5.57 4.43 -41.02
C ASP A 68 5.30 2.96 -41.40
N ALA A 69 6.14 2.04 -40.94
CA ALA A 69 5.96 0.60 -41.14
C ALA A 69 4.88 -0.01 -40.22
N ILE A 70 4.48 0.67 -39.15
CA ILE A 70 3.45 0.18 -38.25
C ILE A 70 2.08 0.54 -38.83
N LYS A 71 1.30 -0.48 -39.19
CA LYS A 71 -0.03 -0.36 -39.80
C LYS A 71 -1.12 0.05 -38.81
N ARG A 72 -0.99 -0.39 -37.55
CA ARG A 72 -1.94 -0.07 -36.48
C ARG A 72 -1.27 -0.07 -35.10
N PRO A 73 -1.74 0.80 -34.18
CA PRO A 73 -1.36 0.80 -32.78
C PRO A 73 -1.41 -0.58 -32.14
N ALA A 74 -0.36 -0.94 -31.40
CA ALA A 74 -0.31 -2.13 -30.58
C ALA A 74 0.45 -1.88 -29.28
N LEU A 75 -0.07 -2.44 -28.19
CA LEU A 75 0.59 -2.57 -26.92
C LEU A 75 0.94 -4.04 -26.71
N PHE A 76 2.19 -4.37 -26.40
CA PHE A 76 2.57 -5.72 -25.95
C PHE A 76 2.88 -5.71 -24.46
N PHE A 77 2.67 -6.85 -23.82
CA PHE A 77 3.22 -7.14 -22.50
C PHE A 77 4.16 -8.34 -22.64
N ILE A 78 5.41 -8.18 -22.23
CA ILE A 78 6.44 -9.21 -22.33
C ILE A 78 7.01 -9.50 -20.94
N ARG A 79 7.12 -10.78 -20.60
CA ARG A 79 7.82 -11.27 -19.41
C ARG A 79 9.00 -12.14 -19.82
N SER A 80 10.21 -11.67 -19.52
CA SER A 80 11.46 -12.40 -19.70
C SER A 80 11.63 -13.45 -18.59
N THR A 81 12.27 -14.59 -18.90
CA THR A 81 12.72 -15.54 -17.88
C THR A 81 13.89 -14.96 -17.07
N ASN A 82 14.85 -14.33 -17.77
CA ASN A 82 16.06 -13.74 -17.20
C ASN A 82 15.86 -12.25 -16.91
N ALA A 83 16.56 -11.75 -15.88
CA ALA A 83 16.70 -10.32 -15.67
C ALA A 83 17.74 -9.76 -16.64
N LEU A 84 17.41 -8.68 -17.33
CA LEU A 84 18.21 -8.08 -18.39
C LEU A 84 18.83 -6.77 -17.91
N LYS A 85 20.08 -6.54 -18.30
CA LYS A 85 20.73 -5.25 -18.07
C LYS A 85 20.10 -4.19 -18.97
N TRP A 86 19.50 -3.20 -18.34
CA TRP A 86 18.87 -2.05 -18.98
C TRP A 86 19.16 -0.83 -18.11
N GLN A 87 19.36 0.34 -18.72
CA GLN A 87 19.52 1.57 -17.95
C GLN A 87 18.15 2.02 -17.41
N THR A 88 17.97 1.90 -16.10
CA THR A 88 16.74 2.22 -15.37
C THR A 88 16.97 3.37 -14.38
N PHE A 89 15.91 4.03 -13.92
CA PHE A 89 16.00 5.13 -12.95
C PHE A 89 16.44 4.66 -11.56
N ASP A 90 16.03 3.45 -11.17
CA ASP A 90 16.31 2.83 -9.87
C ASP A 90 17.43 1.78 -9.94
N GLN A 91 18.14 1.68 -11.07
CA GLN A 91 19.20 0.70 -11.33
C GLN A 91 18.74 -0.77 -11.27
N SER A 92 17.43 -1.04 -11.28
CA SER A 92 16.90 -2.39 -11.33
C SER A 92 17.14 -3.05 -12.69
N ASP A 93 17.37 -4.36 -12.68
CA ASP A 93 17.39 -5.16 -13.90
C ASP A 93 15.97 -5.39 -14.43
N VAL A 94 15.79 -5.36 -15.75
CA VAL A 94 14.49 -5.42 -16.40
C VAL A 94 14.06 -6.86 -16.66
N LYS A 95 12.83 -7.20 -16.27
CA LYS A 95 12.22 -8.50 -16.56
C LYS A 95 10.86 -8.37 -17.26
N TYR A 96 10.22 -7.22 -17.13
CA TYR A 96 8.87 -6.96 -17.64
C TYR A 96 8.91 -5.79 -18.61
N MET A 97 8.21 -5.88 -19.73
CA MET A 97 8.21 -4.81 -20.73
C MET A 97 6.80 -4.53 -21.23
N PHE A 98 6.46 -3.23 -21.29
CA PHE A 98 5.29 -2.74 -22.00
C PHE A 98 5.74 -2.13 -23.33
N VAL A 99 5.43 -2.78 -24.44
CA VAL A 99 5.93 -2.33 -25.75
C VAL A 99 4.87 -1.53 -26.47
N ILE A 100 5.17 -0.31 -26.90
CA ILE A 100 4.21 0.56 -27.59
C ILE A 100 4.65 0.77 -29.05
N LEU A 101 3.88 0.23 -30.00
CA LEU A 101 4.11 0.39 -31.43
C LEU A 101 3.00 1.23 -32.04
N ILE A 102 3.35 2.36 -32.65
CA ILE A 102 2.37 3.34 -33.14
C ILE A 102 2.70 3.76 -34.58
N PRO A 103 1.70 3.90 -35.48
CA PRO A 103 1.92 4.52 -36.79
C PRO A 103 2.39 5.97 -36.64
N LYS A 104 3.23 6.46 -37.56
CA LYS A 104 3.72 7.86 -37.51
C LYS A 104 2.60 8.87 -37.74
N GLU A 105 1.71 8.59 -38.70
CA GLU A 105 0.48 9.37 -38.93
C GLU A 105 -0.60 8.96 -37.93
N ASN A 106 -0.49 9.41 -36.69
CA ASN A 106 -1.53 9.21 -35.69
C ASN A 106 -2.09 10.55 -35.22
N LYS A 107 -3.29 10.89 -35.67
CA LYS A 107 -3.94 12.20 -35.44
C LYS A 107 -4.45 12.38 -34.00
N ASP A 108 -4.51 11.31 -33.20
CA ASP A 108 -5.30 11.29 -31.96
C ASP A 108 -4.47 11.38 -30.66
N ASN A 109 -3.18 11.78 -30.70
CA ASN A 109 -2.28 11.77 -29.54
C ASN A 109 -2.19 10.40 -28.81
N LEU A 110 -2.58 9.31 -29.49
CA LEU A 110 -2.72 7.98 -28.90
C LEU A 110 -1.41 7.45 -28.30
N HIS A 111 -0.27 7.85 -28.87
CA HIS A 111 1.04 7.53 -28.33
C HIS A 111 1.17 8.02 -26.87
N MET A 112 0.91 9.30 -26.64
CA MET A 112 0.99 9.90 -25.31
C MET A 112 -0.07 9.32 -24.37
N GLN A 113 -1.30 9.11 -24.84
CA GLN A 113 -2.36 8.51 -24.04
C GLN A 113 -2.00 7.08 -23.58
N THR A 114 -1.46 6.27 -24.48
CA THR A 114 -1.03 4.89 -24.15
C THR A 114 0.11 4.92 -23.14
N LEU A 115 1.10 5.80 -23.35
CA LEU A 115 2.22 5.97 -22.43
C LEU A 115 1.74 6.41 -21.04
N THR A 116 0.85 7.40 -20.94
CA THR A 116 0.27 7.84 -19.66
C THR A 116 -0.46 6.71 -18.94
N LYS A 117 -1.23 5.89 -19.66
CA LYS A 117 -1.96 4.75 -19.07
C LYS A 117 -1.00 3.68 -18.56
N VAL A 118 0.03 3.32 -19.35
CA VAL A 118 1.09 2.40 -18.90
C VAL A 118 1.81 2.95 -17.68
N SER A 119 2.22 4.23 -17.69
CA SER A 119 2.86 4.86 -16.53
C SER A 119 1.95 4.83 -15.29
N THR A 120 0.64 5.01 -15.44
CA THR A 120 -0.33 4.90 -14.33
C THR A 120 -0.36 3.50 -13.74
N ILE A 121 -0.29 2.45 -14.56
CA ILE A 121 -0.17 1.06 -14.09
C ILE A 121 1.11 0.89 -13.25
N LEU A 122 2.23 1.44 -13.71
CA LEU A 122 3.54 1.34 -13.03
C LEU A 122 3.66 2.17 -11.74
N LEU A 123 2.71 3.07 -11.47
CA LEU A 123 2.62 3.79 -10.19
C LEU A 123 1.88 2.99 -9.12
N ASN A 124 1.11 1.97 -9.50
CA ASN A 124 0.29 1.20 -8.58
C ASN A 124 0.96 -0.13 -8.20
N GLU A 125 1.47 -0.20 -6.97
CA GLU A 125 2.15 -1.39 -6.44
C GLU A 125 1.32 -2.68 -6.52
N ASN A 126 0.00 -2.59 -6.30
CA ASN A 126 -0.87 -3.77 -6.34
C ASN A 126 -0.94 -4.34 -7.76
N LEU A 127 -1.08 -3.47 -8.77
CA LEU A 127 -1.11 -3.89 -10.17
C LEU A 127 0.23 -4.45 -10.62
N ILE A 128 1.33 -3.80 -10.22
CA ILE A 128 2.68 -4.30 -10.48
C ILE A 128 2.83 -5.71 -9.91
N ASN A 129 2.40 -5.95 -8.67
CA ASN A 129 2.51 -7.26 -8.05
C ASN A 129 1.71 -8.31 -8.82
N ILE A 130 0.46 -8.03 -9.22
CA ILE A 130 -0.34 -8.94 -10.05
C ILE A 130 0.37 -9.23 -11.39
N LEU A 131 0.89 -8.20 -12.07
CA LEU A 131 1.61 -8.35 -13.34
C LEU A 131 2.91 -9.14 -13.19
N LYS A 132 3.51 -9.19 -12.00
CA LYS A 132 4.73 -9.97 -11.71
C LYS A 132 4.43 -11.42 -11.36
N THR A 133 3.35 -11.68 -10.62
CA THR A 133 3.07 -13.01 -10.05
C THR A 133 2.04 -13.81 -10.81
N SER A 134 1.12 -13.16 -11.53
CA SER A 134 0.05 -13.85 -12.25
C SER A 134 0.62 -14.78 -13.31
N ILE A 135 0.13 -16.02 -13.32
CA ILE A 135 0.40 -17.04 -14.34
C ILE A 135 -0.80 -17.21 -15.30
N ASP A 136 -1.89 -16.46 -15.06
CA ASP A 136 -3.08 -16.50 -15.90
C ASP A 136 -3.02 -15.34 -16.92
N LYS A 137 -2.81 -15.72 -18.18
CA LYS A 137 -2.79 -14.80 -19.32
C LYS A 137 -4.07 -13.97 -19.44
N ASN A 138 -5.22 -14.52 -19.04
CA ASN A 138 -6.50 -13.79 -19.06
C ASN A 138 -6.56 -12.73 -17.96
N GLU A 139 -6.04 -13.00 -16.77
CA GLU A 139 -5.96 -12.03 -15.68
C GLU A 139 -5.10 -10.83 -16.08
N ILE A 140 -3.92 -11.09 -16.66
CA ILE A 140 -3.04 -10.05 -17.21
C ILE A 140 -3.77 -9.26 -18.31
N TYR A 141 -4.45 -9.97 -19.22
CA TYR A 141 -5.20 -9.34 -20.30
C TYR A 141 -6.27 -8.38 -19.78
N GLN A 142 -7.10 -8.85 -18.85
CA GLN A 142 -8.19 -8.07 -18.28
C GLN A 142 -7.66 -6.87 -17.50
N LEU A 143 -6.64 -7.06 -16.65
CA LEU A 143 -6.02 -5.99 -15.89
C LEU A 143 -5.54 -4.87 -16.80
N ILE A 144 -4.69 -5.16 -17.79
CA ILE A 144 -4.17 -4.14 -18.69
C ILE A 144 -5.30 -3.52 -19.52
N SER A 145 -6.25 -4.34 -20.00
CA SER A 145 -7.40 -3.85 -20.79
C SER A 145 -8.27 -2.86 -20.03
N LEU A 146 -8.48 -3.04 -18.73
CA LEU A 146 -9.22 -2.09 -17.88
C LEU A 146 -8.59 -0.69 -17.91
N PHE A 147 -7.27 -0.60 -17.77
CA PHE A 147 -6.55 0.67 -17.77
C PHE A 147 -6.46 1.29 -19.16
N ILE A 148 -6.30 0.46 -20.19
CA ILE A 148 -6.18 0.92 -21.57
C ILE A 148 -7.52 1.42 -22.14
N ASN A 149 -8.63 0.73 -21.87
CA ASN A 149 -9.91 1.00 -22.51
C ASN A 149 -10.86 1.94 -21.75
N GLU A 150 -10.46 2.48 -20.58
CA GLU A 150 -11.29 3.41 -19.77
C GLU A 150 -12.70 2.89 -19.42
N GLU A 151 -12.87 1.58 -19.22
CA GLU A 151 -14.10 1.06 -18.63
C GLU A 151 -14.03 1.14 -17.09
N LYS A 152 -14.35 2.34 -16.56
CA LYS A 152 -14.38 2.63 -15.11
C LYS A 152 -15.33 1.73 -14.28
N ASN A 153 -16.16 0.90 -14.91
CA ASN A 153 -17.24 0.18 -14.24
C ASN A 153 -16.93 -1.27 -13.84
N ASN A 154 -15.73 -1.81 -14.09
CA ASN A 154 -15.43 -3.24 -13.84
C ASN A 154 -14.14 -3.51 -13.04
N ILE A 155 -13.71 -2.57 -12.20
CA ILE A 155 -12.55 -2.78 -11.30
C ILE A 155 -12.84 -3.89 -10.27
N ASN A 156 -14.12 -4.13 -9.92
CA ASN A 156 -14.53 -5.11 -8.92
C ASN A 156 -14.76 -6.53 -9.46
N SER A 157 -14.88 -6.74 -10.78
CA SER A 157 -15.25 -8.04 -11.37
C SER A 157 -14.07 -8.82 -11.97
N VAL A 158 -12.91 -8.20 -12.13
CA VAL A 158 -11.75 -8.78 -12.83
C VAL A 158 -10.75 -9.45 -11.91
N ILE A 159 -10.69 -9.10 -10.63
CA ILE A 159 -9.85 -9.85 -9.71
C ILE A 159 -10.68 -11.07 -9.24
N SER A 160 -10.31 -12.24 -9.77
CA SER A 160 -10.97 -13.54 -9.51
C SER A 160 -10.85 -14.01 -8.06
N GLY A 161 -10.17 -13.22 -7.21
CA GLY A 161 -10.08 -13.45 -5.77
C GLY A 161 -11.35 -13.00 -5.05
N LYS A 162 -11.85 -13.84 -4.16
CA LYS A 162 -12.98 -13.47 -3.30
C LYS A 162 -12.56 -12.30 -2.39
N LYS A 163 -13.47 -11.35 -2.17
CA LYS A 163 -13.21 -10.19 -1.32
C LYS A 163 -13.09 -10.60 0.13
N VAL A 164 -12.09 -10.06 0.82
CA VAL A 164 -11.85 -10.25 2.25
C VAL A 164 -11.68 -8.88 2.86
N VAL A 165 -12.43 -8.60 3.92
CA VAL A 165 -12.31 -7.33 4.64
C VAL A 165 -11.74 -7.55 6.03
N GLY A 166 -11.14 -6.52 6.61
CA GLY A 166 -10.67 -6.61 7.98
C GLY A 166 -10.48 -5.27 8.67
N ILE A 167 -10.39 -5.32 9.99
CA ILE A 167 -10.05 -4.18 10.84
C ILE A 167 -8.82 -4.53 11.64
N THR A 168 -7.83 -3.63 11.67
CA THR A 168 -6.73 -3.70 12.62
C THR A 168 -6.77 -2.55 13.61
N SER A 169 -6.58 -2.83 14.90
CA SER A 169 -6.50 -1.78 15.91
C SER A 169 -5.75 -2.23 17.15
N CYS A 170 -4.59 -1.63 17.39
CA CYS A 170 -3.83 -1.74 18.64
C CYS A 170 -4.10 -0.50 19.51
N ALA A 171 -4.18 -0.67 20.83
CA ALA A 171 -4.44 0.43 21.78
C ALA A 171 -3.46 1.62 21.64
N VAL A 172 -2.20 1.34 21.31
CA VAL A 172 -1.16 2.37 21.10
C VAL A 172 -1.23 2.96 19.68
N GLY A 173 -1.70 2.18 18.70
CA GLY A 173 -1.96 2.67 17.34
C GLY A 173 -0.75 3.02 16.48
N ILE A 174 0.49 2.76 16.92
CA ILE A 174 1.71 3.21 16.22
C ILE A 174 2.25 2.16 15.23
N ALA A 175 2.49 0.92 15.67
CA ALA A 175 3.19 -0.08 14.87
C ALA A 175 2.34 -1.31 14.56
N HIS A 176 1.86 -2.01 15.59
CA HIS A 176 1.16 -3.28 15.40
C HIS A 176 -0.13 -3.15 14.57
N THR A 177 -0.82 -2.01 14.61
CA THR A 177 -1.99 -1.74 13.75
C THR A 177 -1.63 -1.85 12.27
N TYR A 178 -0.63 -1.09 11.81
CA TYR A 178 -0.25 -1.04 10.39
C TYR A 178 0.50 -2.30 9.97
N LEU A 179 1.39 -2.83 10.81
CA LEU A 179 2.13 -4.05 10.52
C LEU A 179 1.19 -5.26 10.39
N SER A 180 0.15 -5.36 11.23
CA SER A 180 -0.88 -6.39 11.09
C SER A 180 -1.61 -6.26 9.76
N ALA A 181 -1.96 -5.04 9.37
CA ALA A 181 -2.69 -4.78 8.13
C ALA A 181 -1.84 -5.12 6.90
N GLU A 182 -0.56 -4.73 6.89
CA GLU A 182 0.37 -5.07 5.82
C GLU A 182 0.59 -6.58 5.71
N THR A 183 0.84 -7.25 6.83
CA THR A 183 1.11 -8.70 6.86
C THR A 183 -0.11 -9.49 6.38
N LEU A 184 -1.31 -9.16 6.87
CA LEU A 184 -2.56 -9.76 6.41
C LEU A 184 -2.82 -9.49 4.94
N THR A 185 -2.64 -8.24 4.48
CA THR A 185 -2.84 -7.85 3.08
C THR A 185 -1.94 -8.67 2.16
N LYS A 186 -0.64 -8.73 2.46
CA LYS A 186 0.33 -9.47 1.67
C LYS A 186 -0.02 -10.96 1.58
N LYS A 187 -0.31 -11.61 2.72
CA LYS A 187 -0.63 -13.04 2.74
C LYS A 187 -1.98 -13.36 2.08
N LEU A 188 -2.98 -12.49 2.21
CA LEU A 188 -4.26 -12.65 1.52
C LEU A 188 -4.10 -12.56 0.00
N ILE A 189 -3.27 -11.62 -0.48
CA ILE A 189 -2.91 -11.53 -1.92
C ILE A 189 -2.16 -12.79 -2.37
N GLU A 190 -1.19 -13.29 -1.60
CA GLU A 190 -0.47 -14.54 -1.90
C GLU A 190 -1.43 -15.75 -2.03
N LEU A 191 -2.52 -15.75 -1.27
CA LEU A 191 -3.55 -16.79 -1.29
C LEU A 191 -4.66 -16.53 -2.34
N GLY A 192 -4.53 -15.49 -3.16
CA GLY A 192 -5.46 -15.16 -4.24
C GLY A 192 -6.75 -14.46 -3.78
N TYR A 193 -6.76 -13.79 -2.64
CA TYR A 193 -7.90 -12.98 -2.17
C TYR A 193 -7.73 -11.50 -2.53
N GLN A 194 -8.84 -10.75 -2.46
CA GLN A 194 -8.84 -9.29 -2.50
C GLN A 194 -8.99 -8.70 -1.10
N PRO A 195 -7.90 -8.37 -0.39
CA PRO A 195 -8.00 -7.75 0.92
C PRO A 195 -8.36 -6.26 0.82
N LYS A 196 -9.28 -5.82 1.69
CA LYS A 196 -9.42 -4.42 2.09
C LYS A 196 -9.36 -4.35 3.61
N ILE A 197 -8.31 -3.76 4.16
CA ILE A 197 -8.08 -3.72 5.60
C ILE A 197 -8.10 -2.28 6.09
N GLU A 198 -9.08 -1.98 6.94
CA GLU A 198 -9.19 -0.72 7.65
C GLU A 198 -8.22 -0.69 8.83
N THR A 199 -7.46 0.38 8.95
CA THR A 199 -6.54 0.59 10.08
C THR A 199 -7.11 1.65 11.00
N ARG A 200 -7.15 1.36 12.31
CA ARG A 200 -7.56 2.31 13.36
C ARG A 200 -6.37 2.55 14.28
N GLY A 201 -5.50 3.50 13.91
CA GLY A 201 -4.24 3.79 14.58
C GLY A 201 -4.09 5.26 15.01
N SER A 202 -2.87 5.65 15.38
CA SER A 202 -2.54 7.03 15.83
C SER A 202 -2.72 8.09 14.75
N VAL A 203 -2.75 7.69 13.47
CA VAL A 203 -2.97 8.56 12.30
C VAL A 203 -4.46 8.69 11.98
N GLY A 204 -5.33 8.08 12.78
CA GLY A 204 -6.78 8.02 12.54
C GLY A 204 -7.18 6.76 11.76
N VAL A 205 -8.42 6.77 11.25
CA VAL A 205 -8.96 5.67 10.45
C VAL A 205 -8.50 5.80 9.00
N GLN A 206 -7.91 4.76 8.43
CA GLN A 206 -7.56 4.71 7.00
C GLN A 206 -8.18 3.48 6.34
N ASN A 207 -8.38 3.56 5.02
CA ASN A 207 -9.01 2.50 4.21
C ASN A 207 -10.38 2.06 4.75
N GLN A 208 -11.16 3.02 5.24
CA GLN A 208 -12.46 2.77 5.88
C GLN A 208 -13.33 1.83 5.03
N LEU A 209 -13.89 0.82 5.69
CA LEU A 209 -14.79 -0.14 5.07
C LEU A 209 -16.13 0.54 4.80
N THR A 210 -16.64 0.34 3.59
CA THR A 210 -18.01 0.70 3.23
C THR A 210 -18.93 -0.49 3.44
N ASN A 211 -20.23 -0.23 3.55
CA ASN A 211 -21.25 -1.30 3.62
C ASN A 211 -21.17 -2.25 2.41
N GLN A 212 -20.79 -1.73 1.25
CA GLN A 212 -20.61 -2.54 0.04
C GLN A 212 -19.41 -3.49 0.19
N ASP A 213 -18.29 -3.02 0.73
CA ASP A 213 -17.11 -3.88 0.96
C ASP A 213 -17.45 -5.04 1.89
N ILE A 214 -18.19 -4.76 2.96
CA ILE A 214 -18.63 -5.78 3.92
C ILE A 214 -19.61 -6.76 3.26
N ALA A 215 -20.59 -6.25 2.51
CA ALA A 215 -21.58 -7.06 1.82
C ALA A 215 -20.98 -8.01 0.78
N GLU A 216 -19.92 -7.60 0.09
CA GLU A 216 -19.23 -8.41 -0.92
C GLU A 216 -18.17 -9.35 -0.32
N ALA A 217 -17.78 -9.14 0.94
CA ALA A 217 -16.75 -9.96 1.59
C ALA A 217 -17.21 -11.40 1.84
N GLU A 218 -16.33 -12.37 1.58
CA GLU A 218 -16.51 -13.78 1.92
C GLU A 218 -16.35 -14.02 3.42
N PHE A 219 -15.35 -13.36 4.04
CA PHE A 219 -15.11 -13.39 5.47
C PHE A 219 -14.42 -12.11 5.93
N VAL A 220 -14.43 -11.92 7.26
CA VAL A 220 -13.95 -10.73 7.96
C VAL A 220 -12.90 -11.14 8.98
N ILE A 221 -11.75 -10.46 8.98
CA ILE A 221 -10.71 -10.61 10.01
C ILE A 221 -10.65 -9.35 10.86
N ILE A 222 -10.84 -9.49 12.17
CA ILE A 222 -10.68 -8.39 13.12
C ILE A 222 -9.45 -8.70 13.98
N ALA A 223 -8.34 -8.05 13.68
CA ALA A 223 -7.10 -8.16 14.44
C ALA A 223 -6.99 -6.96 15.37
N SER A 224 -7.50 -7.08 16.59
CA SER A 224 -7.57 -5.95 17.51
C SER A 224 -7.25 -6.32 18.95
N ASP A 225 -6.52 -5.42 19.61
CA ASP A 225 -6.25 -5.45 21.05
C ASP A 225 -7.24 -4.55 21.83
N VAL A 226 -8.25 -4.00 21.13
CA VAL A 226 -9.33 -3.19 21.68
C VAL A 226 -10.68 -3.76 21.23
N LYS A 227 -11.76 -3.40 21.90
CA LYS A 227 -13.10 -3.91 21.56
C LYS A 227 -13.61 -3.23 20.28
N ILE A 228 -13.94 -4.03 19.27
CA ILE A 228 -14.55 -3.59 18.01
C ILE A 228 -16.03 -4.02 18.00
N PRO A 229 -16.99 -3.11 17.78
CA PRO A 229 -18.40 -3.47 17.56
C PRO A 229 -18.55 -4.38 16.34
N LEU A 230 -19.35 -5.44 16.46
CA LEU A 230 -19.49 -6.46 15.41
C LEU A 230 -20.79 -6.34 14.61
N ASP A 231 -21.67 -5.42 14.99
CA ASP A 231 -23.01 -5.31 14.41
C ASP A 231 -22.99 -5.02 12.91
N GLU A 232 -21.96 -4.30 12.44
CA GLU A 232 -21.75 -4.00 11.02
C GLU A 232 -21.40 -5.26 10.18
N PHE A 233 -20.96 -6.35 10.81
CA PHE A 233 -20.58 -7.61 10.15
C PHE A 233 -21.64 -8.71 10.27
N ASN A 234 -22.91 -8.32 10.46
CA ASN A 234 -24.01 -9.27 10.51
C ASN A 234 -24.08 -10.13 9.24
N ASN A 235 -24.37 -11.42 9.39
CA ASN A 235 -24.43 -12.41 8.32
C ASN A 235 -23.08 -12.62 7.58
N LYS A 236 -21.94 -12.40 8.26
CA LYS A 236 -20.60 -12.66 7.73
C LYS A 236 -19.84 -13.66 8.59
N LYS A 237 -18.90 -14.40 7.98
CA LYS A 237 -17.92 -15.17 8.75
C LYS A 237 -16.94 -14.19 9.38
N VAL A 238 -16.91 -14.11 10.70
CA VAL A 238 -16.05 -13.16 11.41
C VAL A 238 -15.08 -13.91 12.31
N TYR A 239 -13.79 -13.63 12.16
CA TYR A 239 -12.75 -14.12 13.07
C TYR A 239 -12.07 -12.97 13.78
N VAL A 240 -12.06 -13.03 15.12
CA VAL A 240 -11.46 -12.01 15.98
C VAL A 240 -10.19 -12.56 16.62
N THR A 241 -9.10 -11.80 16.55
CA THR A 241 -7.79 -12.15 17.11
C THR A 241 -7.04 -10.87 17.55
N SER A 242 -5.86 -11.03 18.14
CA SER A 242 -4.97 -9.91 18.51
C SER A 242 -4.12 -9.44 17.32
N THR A 243 -3.61 -8.20 17.39
CA THR A 243 -2.67 -7.70 16.38
C THR A 243 -1.38 -8.54 16.35
N LYS A 244 -0.92 -8.99 17.52
CA LYS A 244 0.26 -9.85 17.66
C LYS A 244 0.11 -11.19 16.92
N GLU A 245 -1.03 -11.84 17.04
CA GLU A 245 -1.30 -13.09 16.32
C GLU A 245 -1.41 -12.87 14.82
N ALA A 246 -2.03 -11.77 14.37
CA ALA A 246 -2.11 -11.42 12.95
C ALA A 246 -0.73 -11.22 12.30
N ILE A 247 0.27 -10.76 13.06
CA ILE A 247 1.64 -10.57 12.60
C ILE A 247 2.41 -11.90 12.58
N HIS A 248 2.37 -12.68 13.67
CA HIS A 248 3.25 -13.86 13.82
C HIS A 248 2.65 -15.17 13.31
N LYS A 249 1.32 -15.24 13.17
CA LYS A 249 0.57 -16.45 12.81
C LYS A 249 -0.44 -16.17 11.70
N THR A 250 -0.08 -15.30 10.77
CA THR A 250 -0.96 -14.76 9.73
C THR A 250 -1.70 -15.85 8.94
N GLU A 251 -0.99 -16.91 8.53
CA GLU A 251 -1.58 -18.01 7.78
C GLU A 251 -2.61 -18.80 8.60
N GLU A 252 -2.34 -19.02 9.89
CA GLU A 252 -3.27 -19.66 10.82
C GLU A 252 -4.51 -18.79 11.03
N VAL A 253 -4.33 -17.48 11.18
CA VAL A 253 -5.42 -16.50 11.31
C VAL A 253 -6.34 -16.53 10.10
N ILE A 254 -5.80 -16.52 8.88
CA ILE A 254 -6.59 -16.58 7.64
C ILE A 254 -7.34 -17.92 7.54
N ASN A 255 -6.67 -19.04 7.84
CA ASN A 255 -7.29 -20.37 7.82
C ASN A 255 -8.43 -20.52 8.84
N LYS A 256 -8.30 -19.90 10.02
CA LYS A 256 -9.37 -19.85 11.02
C LYS A 256 -10.53 -18.96 10.56
N ALA A 257 -10.24 -17.84 9.92
CA ALA A 257 -11.26 -16.95 9.37
C ALA A 257 -12.13 -17.64 8.30
N LEU A 258 -11.51 -18.42 7.42
CA LEU A 258 -12.22 -19.22 6.40
C LEU A 258 -13.23 -20.21 6.98
N LYS A 259 -12.88 -20.82 8.12
CA LYS A 259 -13.67 -21.85 8.83
C LYS A 259 -14.60 -21.27 9.90
N SER A 260 -14.59 -19.96 10.10
CA SER A 260 -15.37 -19.33 11.17
C SER A 260 -16.88 -19.42 10.86
N PRO A 261 -17.73 -19.57 11.91
CA PRO A 261 -19.16 -19.56 11.74
C PRO A 261 -19.65 -18.19 11.28
N VAL A 262 -20.81 -18.16 10.63
CA VAL A 262 -21.49 -16.92 10.28
C VAL A 262 -21.99 -16.25 11.56
N PHE A 263 -21.58 -15.00 11.77
CA PHE A 263 -22.02 -14.18 12.87
C PHE A 263 -23.42 -13.61 12.58
N TYR A 264 -24.34 -13.75 13.55
CA TYR A 264 -25.66 -13.13 13.50
C TYR A 264 -25.80 -12.19 14.69
N SER A 265 -26.01 -10.90 14.43
CA SER A 265 -26.36 -9.94 15.47
C SER A 265 -27.79 -10.24 15.93
N ASN A 266 -27.92 -10.74 17.16
CA ASN A 266 -29.21 -10.92 17.80
C ASN A 266 -29.75 -9.55 18.20
N ASN A 267 -30.59 -8.95 17.36
CA ASN A 267 -31.44 -7.83 17.77
C ASN A 267 -32.47 -8.32 18.80
N LYS A 268 -32.10 -8.32 20.09
CA LYS A 268 -33.01 -8.03 21.22
C LYS A 268 -32.28 -7.91 22.57
N VAL A 269 -32.60 -6.78 23.22
CA VAL A 269 -32.47 -6.43 24.64
C VAL A 269 -31.10 -5.93 25.08
N GLU A 270 -31.07 -4.61 25.34
CA GLU A 270 -30.16 -3.97 26.30
C GLU A 270 -30.03 -4.83 27.56
N LYS A 271 -28.93 -5.56 27.66
CA LYS A 271 -28.37 -5.89 28.96
C LYS A 271 -27.31 -4.85 29.23
N THR A 272 -27.63 -3.94 30.14
CA THR A 272 -26.68 -3.18 30.94
C THR A 272 -25.73 -4.16 31.63
N TYR A 273 -24.67 -4.53 30.92
CA TYR A 273 -23.46 -5.07 31.52
C TYR A 273 -22.69 -3.90 32.12
N ASP A 274 -22.28 -4.05 33.37
CA ASP A 274 -21.62 -3.04 34.21
C ASP A 274 -20.38 -2.45 33.51
N THR A 275 -20.58 -1.33 32.80
CA THR A 275 -19.61 -0.63 31.93
C THR A 275 -18.68 0.31 32.70
N THR A 276 -18.80 0.37 34.02
CA THR A 276 -18.18 1.42 34.84
C THR A 276 -16.65 1.33 34.87
N LYS A 277 -16.06 0.14 35.07
CA LYS A 277 -14.58 0.01 35.20
C LYS A 277 -13.82 0.11 33.86
N GLN A 278 -14.34 -0.45 32.77
CA GLN A 278 -13.68 -0.40 31.47
C GLN A 278 -13.84 0.96 30.77
N GLY A 279 -14.98 1.65 30.99
CA GLY A 279 -15.17 3.01 30.50
C GLY A 279 -14.20 4.00 31.15
N ILE A 280 -14.07 3.96 32.48
CA ILE A 280 -13.15 4.84 33.22
C ILE A 280 -11.69 4.62 32.78
N LEU A 281 -11.26 3.35 32.61
CA LEU A 281 -9.89 3.05 32.21
C LEU A 281 -9.56 3.58 30.80
N LYS A 282 -10.50 3.52 29.84
CA LYS A 282 -10.33 4.11 28.50
C LYS A 282 -10.02 5.60 28.56
N HIS A 283 -10.70 6.35 29.44
CA HIS A 283 -10.50 7.79 29.58
C HIS A 283 -9.15 8.12 30.22
N ILE A 284 -8.73 7.34 31.22
CA ILE A 284 -7.41 7.47 31.86
C ILE A 284 -6.29 7.20 30.86
N ILE A 285 -6.37 6.12 30.08
CA ILE A 285 -5.35 5.76 29.08
C ILE A 285 -5.19 6.88 28.05
N LYS A 286 -6.30 7.47 27.59
CA LYS A 286 -6.26 8.60 26.64
C LYS A 286 -5.51 9.81 27.24
N GLY A 287 -5.82 10.17 28.49
CA GLY A 287 -5.09 11.23 29.19
C GLY A 287 -3.60 10.97 29.31
N ILE A 288 -3.20 9.73 29.64
CA ILE A 288 -1.80 9.33 29.74
C ILE A 288 -1.10 9.51 28.38
N SER A 289 -1.70 9.04 27.28
CA SER A 289 -1.13 9.16 25.94
C SER A 289 -0.79 10.61 25.55
N TYR A 290 -1.65 11.57 25.90
CA TYR A 290 -1.42 12.99 25.59
C TYR A 290 -0.42 13.68 26.54
N MET A 291 -0.13 13.11 27.72
CA MET A 291 0.90 13.66 28.62
C MET A 291 2.31 13.16 28.28
N ILE A 292 2.46 12.03 27.59
CA ILE A 292 3.76 11.42 27.22
C ILE A 292 4.72 12.41 26.53
N PRO A 293 4.29 13.23 25.55
CA PRO A 293 5.19 14.21 24.92
C PRO A 293 5.82 15.19 25.91
N TYR A 294 5.09 15.61 26.94
CA TYR A 294 5.58 16.53 27.97
C TYR A 294 6.61 15.87 28.89
N VAL A 295 6.41 14.58 29.22
CA VAL A 295 7.36 13.77 30.00
C VAL A 295 8.66 13.60 29.24
N ILE A 296 8.57 13.19 27.97
CA ILE A 296 9.74 12.93 27.14
C ILE A 296 10.52 14.24 26.94
N PHE A 297 9.83 15.31 26.53
CA PHE A 297 10.44 16.62 26.34
C PHE A 297 11.07 17.14 27.64
N GLY A 298 10.33 17.11 28.75
CA GLY A 298 10.83 17.58 30.04
C GLY A 298 12.02 16.76 30.54
N GLY A 299 11.95 15.43 30.45
CA GLY A 299 13.00 14.53 30.89
C GLY A 299 14.30 14.72 30.12
N ILE A 300 14.22 14.91 28.79
CA ILE A 300 15.38 15.21 27.96
C ILE A 300 16.01 16.54 28.36
N MET A 301 15.21 17.59 28.56
CA MET A 301 15.72 18.92 28.95
C MET A 301 16.43 18.89 30.31
N ILE A 302 15.84 18.21 31.30
CA ILE A 302 16.45 18.03 32.63
C ILE A 302 17.75 17.21 32.52
N ALA A 303 17.74 16.11 31.77
CA ALA A 303 18.91 15.25 31.61
C ALA A 303 20.08 15.99 30.94
N ILE A 304 19.81 16.77 29.90
CA ILE A 304 20.81 17.59 29.21
C ILE A 304 21.35 18.67 30.15
N SER A 305 20.46 19.39 30.84
CA SER A 305 20.85 20.45 31.77
C SER A 305 21.75 19.94 32.89
N LEU A 306 21.34 18.87 33.58
CA LEU A 306 22.12 18.32 34.70
C LEU A 306 23.38 17.59 34.22
N GLY A 307 23.32 16.89 33.09
CA GLY A 307 24.46 16.17 32.52
C GLY A 307 25.57 17.12 32.08
N LEU A 308 25.24 18.14 31.27
CA LEU A 308 26.19 19.15 30.84
C LEU A 308 26.57 20.12 31.95
N GLY A 309 25.61 20.47 32.81
CA GLY A 309 25.84 21.35 33.96
C GLY A 309 26.89 20.78 34.90
N LYS A 310 26.83 19.48 35.22
CA LYS A 310 27.86 18.81 36.03
C LYS A 310 29.23 18.82 35.37
N SER A 311 29.29 18.69 34.04
CA SER A 311 30.56 18.71 33.29
C SER A 311 31.20 20.09 33.27
N ILE A 312 30.42 21.17 33.28
CA ILE A 312 30.90 22.55 33.15
C ILE A 312 31.14 23.19 34.52
N TYR A 313 30.21 23.01 35.46
CA TYR A 313 30.22 23.68 36.77
C TYR A 313 30.68 22.78 37.93
N GLY A 314 30.87 21.48 37.69
CA GLY A 314 31.32 20.51 38.67
C GLY A 314 30.18 19.72 39.33
N ASN A 315 30.54 18.65 40.05
CA ASN A 315 29.59 17.61 40.51
C ASN A 315 28.53 18.07 41.54
N ASN A 316 28.65 19.28 42.09
CA ASN A 316 27.83 19.73 43.23
C ASN A 316 27.05 21.04 42.97
N THR A 317 26.95 21.48 41.72
CA THR A 317 26.28 22.74 41.39
C THR A 317 25.42 22.59 40.15
N GLU A 318 24.15 23.01 40.27
CA GLU A 318 23.32 23.31 39.10
C GLU A 318 23.91 24.52 38.37
N ALA A 319 23.58 24.67 37.09
CA ALA A 319 23.98 25.85 36.33
C ALA A 319 23.50 27.14 37.05
N PRO A 320 24.32 28.20 37.10
CA PRO A 320 23.95 29.45 37.77
C PRO A 320 22.64 30.03 37.25
N LYS A 321 21.86 30.65 38.14
CA LYS A 321 20.61 31.30 37.75
C LYS A 321 20.85 32.35 36.65
N GLY A 322 20.12 32.24 35.54
CA GLY A 322 20.27 33.08 34.36
C GLY A 322 21.11 32.46 33.24
N ASP A 323 21.83 31.36 33.51
CA ASP A 323 22.52 30.58 32.49
C ASP A 323 21.54 29.84 31.56
N PHE A 324 21.97 29.55 30.34
CA PHE A 324 21.18 28.77 29.38
C PHE A 324 20.79 27.39 29.92
N LEU A 325 21.72 26.67 30.56
CA LEU A 325 21.44 25.35 31.12
C LEU A 325 20.47 25.44 32.31
N TRP A 326 20.50 26.54 33.06
CA TRP A 326 19.51 26.80 34.11
C TRP A 326 18.12 27.02 33.51
N TRP A 327 18.00 27.82 32.44
CA TRP A 327 16.73 27.98 31.72
C TRP A 327 16.22 26.67 31.14
N LEU A 328 17.12 25.83 30.61
CA LEU A 328 16.80 24.51 30.10
C LEU A 328 16.21 23.60 31.19
N LEU A 329 16.78 23.66 32.41
CA LEU A 329 16.25 22.96 33.58
C LEU A 329 14.83 23.44 33.91
N GLN A 330 14.62 24.76 33.96
CA GLN A 330 13.32 25.35 34.27
C GLN A 330 12.26 24.97 33.23
N ILE A 331 12.59 25.00 31.94
CA ILE A 331 11.69 24.54 30.87
C ILE A 331 11.31 23.07 31.08
N GLY A 332 12.27 22.23 31.43
CA GLY A 332 12.02 20.83 31.76
C GLY A 332 11.04 20.66 32.93
N VAL A 333 11.27 21.38 34.03
CA VAL A 333 10.39 21.36 35.23
C VAL A 333 8.98 21.88 34.90
N VAL A 334 8.87 22.96 34.12
CA VAL A 334 7.58 23.51 33.68
C VAL A 334 6.85 22.48 32.78
N SER A 335 7.55 21.76 31.92
CA SER A 335 6.96 20.70 31.08
C SER A 335 6.32 19.59 31.94
N PHE A 336 6.99 19.14 33.00
CA PHE A 336 6.42 18.19 33.97
C PHE A 336 5.23 18.75 34.74
N THR A 337 5.20 20.06 34.99
CA THR A 337 4.05 20.72 35.62
C THR A 337 2.85 20.76 34.68
N LEU A 338 3.08 21.11 33.40
CA LEU A 338 2.05 21.14 32.36
C LEU A 338 1.48 19.75 32.05
N MET A 339 2.29 18.71 32.19
CA MET A 339 1.88 17.32 32.04
C MET A 339 0.64 16.97 32.88
N ILE A 340 0.58 17.42 34.15
CA ILE A 340 -0.56 17.15 35.04
C ILE A 340 -1.83 17.84 34.52
N GLY A 341 -1.69 19.09 34.05
CA GLY A 341 -2.78 19.83 33.42
C GLY A 341 -3.26 19.17 32.13
N ALA A 342 -2.34 18.72 31.27
CA ALA A 342 -2.65 17.99 30.05
C ALA A 342 -3.39 16.67 30.34
N LEU A 343 -2.90 15.88 31.30
CA LEU A 343 -3.55 14.64 31.75
C LEU A 343 -5.01 14.90 32.15
N GLY A 344 -5.25 15.87 33.04
CA GLY A 344 -6.60 16.22 33.48
C GLY A 344 -7.50 16.72 32.34
N ALA A 345 -6.98 17.61 31.49
CA ALA A 345 -7.72 18.16 30.37
C ALA A 345 -8.13 17.08 29.35
N TYR A 346 -7.24 16.15 29.01
CA TYR A 346 -7.53 15.10 28.05
C TYR A 346 -8.39 13.96 28.63
N ILE A 347 -8.34 13.70 29.94
CA ILE A 347 -9.33 12.85 30.62
C ILE A 347 -10.72 13.50 30.52
N ALA A 348 -10.84 14.78 30.87
CA ALA A 348 -12.10 15.52 30.80
C ALA A 348 -12.65 15.59 29.37
N TYR A 349 -11.78 15.85 28.38
CA TYR A 349 -12.11 15.84 26.95
C TYR A 349 -12.62 14.47 26.48
N SER A 350 -11.98 13.40 26.96
CA SER A 350 -12.37 12.01 26.65
C SER A 350 -13.73 11.66 27.26
N ILE A 351 -14.01 12.11 28.49
CA ILE A 351 -15.30 11.92 29.18
C ILE A 351 -16.42 12.72 28.50
N ALA A 352 -16.12 13.92 28.00
CA ALA A 352 -17.09 14.82 27.36
C ALA A 352 -17.56 14.37 25.96
N GLY A 353 -17.15 13.19 25.48
CA GLY A 353 -17.64 12.59 24.23
C GLY A 353 -17.14 13.24 22.93
N ARG A 354 -16.29 14.26 22.99
CA ARG A 354 -15.75 14.96 21.79
C ARG A 354 -14.56 14.26 21.14
N ALA A 355 -14.24 13.06 21.59
CA ALA A 355 -13.02 12.35 21.25
C ALA A 355 -13.24 11.24 20.20
N GLU A 356 -14.44 11.19 19.60
CA GLU A 356 -14.89 10.22 18.59
C GLU A 356 -15.10 10.83 17.18
N HIS A 357 -14.45 11.96 16.90
CA HIS A 357 -14.31 12.50 15.53
C HIS A 357 -12.88 12.41 15.06
#